data_AF-A0A2D5YWC5-F1
#
_entry.id   AF-A0A2D5YWC5-F1
#
_cell.length_a   1.000
_cell.length_b   1.000
_cell.length_c   1.000
_cell.angle_alpha   90.00
_cell.angle_beta   90.00
_cell.angle_gamma   90.00
#
_symmetry.space_group_name_H-M   'P 1'
#
loop_
_entity.id
_entity.type
_entity.pdbx_description
1 polymer ?
#
loop_
_entity_poly.entity_id
_entity_poly.type
_entity_poly.pdbx_seq_one_letter_code
_entity_poly.pdbx_strand_id
1 'polypeptide(L)'
;MFEDWIISNSLVPVLKPRLHRFIRLASPHAMVSRNRMQNLYRLLCRMERDGVRGHIVETGVARGGSAIFFGLFINALKTQRDLWLYDAFELFDPDGPTSEEVRRTLFETFGFDREAVHLIKGHFETALAAYPDEPIAFLHIDAGGYEPIQCCLERLCPCVEPGGWIVLDNYGADEGCRRATDEYLAKIGRSDALERFGHTQVYFQQVG
;
A
#
# COMPACT_ATOMS: atom_id res chain seq x y z
N MET A 1 -25.76 6.56 -3.63
CA MET A 1 -25.34 7.96 -3.86
C MET A 1 -23.99 8.24 -3.18
N PHE A 2 -22.94 7.50 -3.50
CA PHE A 2 -21.58 7.74 -2.96
C PHE A 2 -20.47 7.47 -4.02
N GLU A 3 -20.83 7.28 -5.29
CA GLU A 3 -19.90 6.77 -6.33
C GLU A 3 -19.49 7.81 -7.40
N ASP A 4 -20.01 9.04 -7.37
CA ASP A 4 -19.91 9.94 -8.53
C ASP A 4 -19.05 11.20 -8.35
N TRP A 5 -18.36 11.38 -7.22
CA TRP A 5 -17.63 12.63 -6.98
C TRP A 5 -16.12 12.54 -6.79
N ILE A 6 -15.49 11.36 -6.94
CA ILE A 6 -14.04 11.25 -6.80
C ILE A 6 -13.41 10.52 -7.97
N ILE A 7 -12.86 11.33 -8.88
CA ILE A 7 -11.74 11.18 -9.83
C ILE A 7 -12.05 12.23 -10.92
N SER A 8 -11.09 13.12 -11.22
CA SER A 8 -11.32 14.26 -12.12
C SER A 8 -11.92 13.86 -13.48
N ASN A 9 -12.77 14.73 -14.03
CA ASN A 9 -13.70 14.53 -15.18
C ASN A 9 -13.11 13.99 -16.50
N SER A 10 -11.83 13.65 -16.62
CA SER A 10 -11.22 13.15 -17.86
C SER A 10 -10.80 11.68 -17.82
N LEU A 11 -10.62 11.04 -16.65
CA LEU A 11 -10.03 9.68 -16.55
C LEU A 11 -11.02 8.59 -16.11
N VAL A 12 -12.19 8.96 -15.58
CA VAL A 12 -13.15 8.04 -14.94
C VAL A 12 -13.56 6.85 -15.81
N PRO A 13 -13.97 7.02 -17.08
CA PRO A 13 -14.48 5.90 -17.89
C PRO A 13 -13.38 4.91 -18.29
N VAL A 14 -12.14 5.39 -18.45
CA VAL A 14 -11.00 4.58 -18.88
C VAL A 14 -10.47 3.72 -17.73
N LEU A 15 -10.58 4.24 -16.52
CA LEU A 15 -10.04 3.63 -15.30
C LEU A 15 -11.04 2.69 -14.61
N LYS A 16 -12.36 2.96 -14.65
CA LYS A 16 -13.38 2.07 -14.07
C LYS A 16 -13.32 0.60 -14.58
N PRO A 17 -13.16 0.32 -15.89
CA PRO A 17 -12.99 -1.05 -16.38
C PRO A 17 -11.72 -1.72 -15.86
N ARG A 18 -10.64 -0.94 -15.69
CA ARG A 18 -9.36 -1.43 -15.15
C ARG A 18 -9.50 -1.77 -13.67
N LEU A 19 -10.15 -0.93 -12.87
CA LEU A 19 -10.43 -1.18 -11.46
C LEU A 19 -11.12 -2.53 -11.24
N HIS A 20 -12.21 -2.81 -11.95
CA HIS A 20 -12.91 -4.10 -11.83
C HIS A 20 -12.01 -5.29 -12.20
N ARG A 21 -11.19 -5.15 -13.24
CA ARG A 21 -10.22 -6.18 -13.63
C ARG A 21 -9.16 -6.38 -12.55
N PHE A 22 -8.62 -5.30 -11.99
CA PHE A 22 -7.58 -5.36 -10.96
C PHE A 22 -8.11 -6.03 -9.70
N ILE A 23 -9.27 -5.59 -9.19
CA ILE A 23 -9.94 -6.23 -8.05
C ILE A 23 -10.18 -7.71 -8.33
N ARG A 24 -10.70 -8.08 -9.51
CA ARG A 24 -10.98 -9.47 -9.85
C ARG A 24 -9.73 -10.35 -9.83
N LEU A 25 -8.60 -9.86 -10.34
CA LEU A 25 -7.34 -10.60 -10.40
C LEU A 25 -6.62 -10.65 -9.04
N ALA A 26 -6.70 -9.58 -8.25
CA ALA A 26 -6.09 -9.48 -6.93
C ALA A 26 -6.87 -10.22 -5.83
N SER A 27 -8.21 -10.22 -5.90
CA SER A 27 -9.09 -10.75 -4.83
C SER A 27 -8.77 -12.18 -4.38
N PRO A 28 -8.45 -13.15 -5.27
CA PRO A 28 -8.10 -14.51 -4.84
C PRO A 28 -6.85 -14.59 -3.96
N HIS A 29 -6.02 -13.55 -3.96
CA HIS A 29 -4.77 -13.44 -3.23
C HIS A 29 -4.84 -12.39 -2.10
N ALA A 30 -6.01 -11.81 -1.84
CA ALA A 30 -6.15 -10.66 -0.96
C ALA A 30 -6.96 -10.95 0.31
N MET A 31 -6.50 -10.36 1.41
CA MET A 31 -7.30 -10.18 2.64
C MET A 31 -7.90 -8.77 2.71
N VAL A 32 -7.43 -7.85 1.87
CA VAL A 32 -8.01 -6.52 1.67
C VAL A 32 -9.36 -6.63 0.95
N SER A 33 -10.41 -6.03 1.52
CA SER A 33 -11.75 -6.06 0.91
C SER A 33 -11.80 -5.29 -0.41
N ARG A 34 -12.78 -5.63 -1.26
CA ARG A 34 -13.00 -4.91 -2.53
C ARG A 34 -13.18 -3.40 -2.34
N ASN A 35 -13.90 -2.98 -1.30
CA ASN A 35 -14.13 -1.56 -1.01
C ASN A 35 -12.82 -0.86 -0.63
N ARG A 36 -11.96 -1.51 0.19
CA ARG A 36 -10.63 -0.95 0.51
C ARG A 36 -9.75 -0.84 -0.74
N MET A 37 -9.78 -1.83 -1.64
CA MET A 37 -9.09 -1.73 -2.94
C MET A 37 -9.61 -0.58 -3.82
N GLN A 38 -10.92 -0.27 -3.78
CA GLN A 38 -11.46 0.90 -4.47
C GLN A 38 -10.89 2.20 -3.89
N ASN A 39 -10.70 2.28 -2.57
CA ASN A 39 -10.05 3.44 -1.96
C ASN A 39 -8.57 3.54 -2.36
N LEU A 40 -7.82 2.43 -2.32
CA LEU A 40 -6.43 2.38 -2.82
C LEU A 40 -6.36 2.90 -4.26
N TYR A 41 -7.25 2.42 -5.14
CA TYR A 41 -7.32 2.88 -6.52
C TYR A 41 -7.54 4.39 -6.66
N ARG A 42 -8.50 4.92 -5.88
CA ARG A 42 -8.86 6.34 -5.88
C ARG A 42 -7.66 7.21 -5.51
N LEU A 43 -6.91 6.80 -4.48
CA LEU A 43 -5.74 7.51 -3.98
C LEU A 43 -4.57 7.41 -4.98
N LEU A 44 -4.31 6.23 -5.55
CA LEU A 44 -3.32 6.04 -6.62
C LEU A 44 -3.63 6.91 -7.85
N CYS A 45 -4.89 6.98 -8.29
CA CYS A 45 -5.29 7.83 -9.41
C CYS A 45 -5.07 9.31 -9.12
N ARG A 46 -5.32 9.74 -7.87
CA ARG A 46 -5.08 11.11 -7.44
C ARG A 46 -3.58 11.43 -7.40
N MET A 47 -2.78 10.53 -6.85
CA MET A 47 -1.32 10.62 -6.85
C MET A 47 -0.76 10.78 -8.28
N GLU A 48 -1.20 9.96 -9.23
CA GLU A 48 -0.75 10.08 -10.63
C GLU A 48 -1.22 11.37 -11.30
N ARG A 49 -2.48 11.76 -11.08
CA ARG A 49 -3.03 13.03 -11.60
C ARG A 49 -2.23 14.24 -11.09
N ASP A 50 -1.84 14.21 -9.82
CA ASP A 50 -1.14 15.30 -9.15
C ASP A 50 0.38 15.25 -9.43
N GLY A 51 0.87 14.26 -10.20
CA GLY A 51 2.26 14.17 -10.64
C GLY A 51 3.27 13.87 -9.52
N VAL A 52 2.81 13.26 -8.42
CA VAL A 52 3.66 12.95 -7.26
C VAL A 52 4.74 11.96 -7.69
N ARG A 53 6.01 12.27 -7.44
CA ARG A 53 7.14 11.40 -7.79
C ARG A 53 7.38 10.34 -6.73
N GLY A 54 8.07 9.27 -7.10
CA GLY A 54 8.50 8.22 -6.17
C GLY A 54 7.83 6.87 -6.35
N HIS A 55 8.18 5.91 -5.52
CA HIS A 55 7.80 4.51 -5.65
C HIS A 55 6.51 4.18 -4.90
N ILE A 56 6.01 2.96 -5.12
CA ILE A 56 4.94 2.37 -4.30
C ILE A 56 5.61 1.41 -3.31
N VAL A 57 5.29 1.54 -2.03
CA VAL A 57 5.84 0.70 -0.96
C VAL A 57 4.70 0.07 -0.17
N GLU A 58 4.80 -1.24 0.05
CA GLU A 58 3.89 -2.01 0.90
C GLU A 58 4.64 -2.73 2.01
N THR A 59 4.11 -2.65 3.24
CA THR A 59 4.59 -3.40 4.40
C THR A 59 3.47 -4.28 4.94
N GLY A 60 3.64 -5.60 4.89
CA GLY A 60 2.58 -6.59 5.10
C GLY A 60 1.95 -7.00 3.76
N VAL A 61 2.55 -8.00 3.12
CA VAL A 61 2.18 -8.50 1.79
C VAL A 61 1.21 -9.67 1.90
N ALA A 62 1.35 -10.50 2.94
CA ALA A 62 0.61 -11.74 3.14
C ALA A 62 0.56 -12.60 1.86
N ARG A 63 -0.63 -12.83 1.29
CA ARG A 63 -0.82 -13.64 0.07
C ARG A 63 -0.55 -12.86 -1.24
N GLY A 64 -0.22 -11.58 -1.15
CA GLY A 64 0.21 -10.74 -2.29
C GLY A 64 -0.92 -10.05 -3.05
N GLY A 65 -2.15 -10.03 -2.56
CA GLY A 65 -3.29 -9.47 -3.29
C GLY A 65 -3.18 -7.97 -3.59
N SER A 66 -2.81 -7.17 -2.59
CA SER A 66 -2.54 -5.73 -2.77
C SER A 66 -1.27 -5.49 -3.59
N ALA A 67 -0.20 -6.26 -3.39
CA ALA A 67 0.97 -6.26 -4.28
C ALA A 67 0.61 -6.49 -5.75
N ILE A 68 -0.23 -7.50 -6.06
CA ILE A 68 -0.75 -7.75 -7.41
C ILE A 68 -1.55 -6.54 -7.90
N PHE A 69 -2.38 -5.96 -7.05
CA PHE A 69 -3.17 -4.78 -7.38
C PHE A 69 -2.29 -3.59 -7.80
N PHE A 70 -1.22 -3.31 -7.04
CA PHE A 70 -0.25 -2.26 -7.35
C PHE A 70 0.56 -2.55 -8.61
N GLY A 71 1.06 -3.78 -8.79
CA GLY A 71 1.78 -4.17 -10.01
C GLY A 71 0.91 -4.05 -11.27
N LEU A 72 -0.37 -4.43 -11.20
CA LEU A 72 -1.32 -4.22 -12.30
C LEU A 72 -1.56 -2.74 -12.60
N PHE A 73 -1.59 -1.89 -11.58
CA PHE A 73 -1.74 -0.44 -11.74
C PHE A 73 -0.52 0.16 -12.47
N ILE A 74 0.70 -0.14 -11.99
CA ILE A 74 1.97 0.29 -12.59
C ILE A 74 2.02 -0.12 -14.07
N ASN A 75 1.80 -1.40 -14.37
CA ASN A 75 1.87 -1.92 -15.74
C ASN A 75 0.82 -1.31 -16.68
N ALA A 76 -0.41 -1.10 -16.19
CA ALA A 76 -1.48 -0.56 -17.03
C ALA A 76 -1.29 0.93 -17.36
N LEU A 77 -0.61 1.68 -16.49
CA LEU A 77 -0.28 3.09 -16.72
C LEU A 77 1.14 3.28 -17.26
N LYS A 78 1.96 2.22 -17.32
CA LYS A 78 3.37 2.24 -17.72
C LYS A 78 4.17 3.28 -16.92
N THR A 79 3.89 3.38 -15.63
CA THR A 79 4.61 4.30 -14.74
C THR A 79 6.05 3.82 -14.57
N GLN A 80 6.95 4.75 -14.28
CA GLN A 80 8.37 4.45 -14.02
C GLN A 80 8.61 4.30 -12.52
N ARG A 81 7.75 3.54 -11.85
CA ARG A 81 7.78 3.36 -10.38
C ARG A 81 8.08 1.91 -10.06
N ASP A 82 8.97 1.73 -9.10
CA ASP A 82 9.21 0.44 -8.51
C ASP A 82 8.14 0.13 -7.46
N LEU A 83 7.94 -1.17 -7.23
CA LEU A 83 7.07 -1.70 -6.20
C LEU A 83 7.93 -2.42 -5.17
N TRP A 84 8.01 -1.87 -3.96
CA TRP A 84 8.75 -2.45 -2.85
C TRP A 84 7.79 -3.13 -1.89
N LEU A 85 8.04 -4.41 -1.61
CA LEU A 85 7.16 -5.30 -0.87
C LEU A 85 7.92 -5.92 0.30
N TYR A 86 7.48 -5.64 1.52
CA TYR A 86 8.12 -6.12 2.75
C TYR A 86 7.19 -7.01 3.54
N ASP A 87 7.65 -8.20 3.91
CA ASP A 87 6.92 -9.10 4.80
C ASP A 87 7.88 -10.07 5.49
N ALA A 88 7.60 -10.47 6.73
CA ALA A 88 8.37 -11.51 7.41
C ALA A 88 8.11 -12.90 6.80
N PHE A 89 6.92 -13.14 6.26
CA PHE A 89 6.41 -14.46 5.85
C PHE A 89 6.49 -15.49 6.97
N GLU A 90 6.28 -15.01 8.20
CA GLU A 90 6.25 -15.79 9.44
C GLU A 90 4.87 -15.64 10.09
N LEU A 91 3.84 -15.88 9.28
CA LEU A 91 2.47 -15.79 9.76
C LEU A 91 2.26 -16.68 10.98
N PHE A 92 1.32 -16.28 11.84
CA PHE A 92 0.87 -17.08 12.98
C PHE A 92 0.21 -18.41 12.57
N ASP A 93 -0.08 -18.58 11.28
CA ASP A 93 -0.71 -19.76 10.68
C ASP A 93 0.35 -20.62 9.96
N PRO A 94 0.55 -21.90 10.34
CA PRO A 94 1.45 -22.80 9.62
C PRO A 94 1.05 -23.00 8.14
N ASP A 95 -0.19 -22.70 7.75
CA ASP A 95 -0.69 -22.72 6.37
C ASP A 95 -0.63 -21.32 5.69
N GLY A 96 0.09 -20.38 6.29
CA GLY A 96 0.33 -19.05 5.74
C GLY A 96 1.21 -19.08 4.47
N PRO A 97 1.03 -18.12 3.54
CA PRO A 97 1.90 -17.98 2.36
C PRO A 97 3.38 -17.87 2.73
N THR A 98 4.19 -18.61 1.99
CA THR A 98 5.65 -18.45 2.00
C THR A 98 6.08 -17.34 1.04
N SER A 99 7.27 -16.77 1.28
CA SER A 99 7.86 -15.79 0.36
C SER A 99 8.04 -16.35 -1.05
N GLU A 100 8.29 -17.65 -1.18
CA GLU A 100 8.49 -18.31 -2.48
C GLU A 100 7.19 -18.46 -3.26
N GLU A 101 6.08 -18.78 -2.60
CA GLU A 101 4.78 -18.85 -3.27
C GLU A 101 4.31 -17.49 -3.79
N VAL A 102 4.55 -16.44 -3.01
CA VAL A 102 4.25 -15.07 -3.42
C VAL A 102 5.18 -14.65 -4.56
N ARG A 103 6.48 -14.94 -4.47
CA ARG A 103 7.46 -14.71 -5.54
C ARG A 103 7.02 -15.37 -6.85
N ARG A 104 6.68 -16.67 -6.82
CA ARG A 104 6.14 -17.39 -7.99
C ARG A 104 4.89 -16.71 -8.54
N THR A 105 3.95 -16.32 -7.67
CA THR A 105 2.73 -15.66 -8.10
C THR A 105 3.02 -14.33 -8.82
N LEU A 106 3.83 -13.46 -8.22
CA LEU A 106 4.16 -12.14 -8.79
C LEU A 106 4.90 -12.27 -10.13
N PHE A 107 5.90 -13.14 -10.21
CA PHE A 107 6.83 -13.18 -11.35
C PHE A 107 6.47 -14.21 -12.42
N GLU A 108 5.92 -15.36 -12.05
CA GLU A 108 5.60 -16.42 -13.02
C GLU A 108 4.15 -16.36 -13.46
N THR A 109 3.21 -16.13 -12.53
CA THR A 109 1.78 -16.04 -12.88
C THR A 109 1.42 -14.69 -13.47
N PHE A 110 1.87 -13.60 -12.84
CA PHE A 110 1.55 -12.24 -13.28
C PHE A 110 2.60 -11.62 -14.20
N GLY A 111 3.81 -12.19 -14.27
CA GLY A 111 4.85 -11.73 -15.18
C GLY A 111 5.35 -10.32 -14.86
N PHE A 112 5.34 -9.90 -13.59
CA PHE A 112 5.90 -8.61 -13.21
C PHE A 112 7.41 -8.57 -13.43
N ASP A 113 7.92 -7.39 -13.72
CA ASP A 113 9.35 -7.18 -13.94
C ASP A 113 10.14 -7.40 -12.64
N ARG A 114 11.18 -8.23 -12.71
CA ARG A 114 12.04 -8.57 -11.57
C ARG A 114 12.98 -7.42 -11.20
N GLU A 115 13.19 -6.46 -12.11
CA GLU A 115 13.98 -5.26 -11.82
C GLU A 115 13.14 -4.16 -11.17
N ALA A 116 11.82 -4.12 -11.42
CA ALA A 116 10.92 -3.09 -10.88
C ALA A 116 10.10 -3.55 -9.67
N VAL A 117 10.05 -4.84 -9.36
CA VAL A 117 9.31 -5.37 -8.19
C VAL A 117 10.27 -6.07 -7.23
N HIS A 118 10.41 -5.49 -6.04
CA HIS A 118 11.36 -5.90 -5.01
C HIS A 118 10.63 -6.56 -3.84
N LEU A 119 10.69 -7.90 -3.76
CA LEU A 119 10.12 -8.67 -2.65
C LEU A 119 11.18 -8.99 -1.60
N ILE A 120 11.09 -8.33 -0.44
CA ILE A 120 12.07 -8.40 0.64
C ILE A 120 11.45 -9.15 1.82
N LYS A 121 12.06 -10.30 2.17
CA LYS A 121 11.68 -11.10 3.34
C LYS A 121 12.42 -10.61 4.58
N GLY A 122 11.69 -10.35 5.67
CA GLY A 122 12.26 -10.12 7.01
C GLY A 122 11.38 -9.25 7.89
N HIS A 123 11.69 -9.19 9.19
CA HIS A 123 11.07 -8.26 10.12
C HIS A 123 11.44 -6.81 9.78
N PHE A 124 10.50 -5.88 9.91
CA PHE A 124 10.65 -4.50 9.41
C PHE A 124 11.86 -3.76 9.98
N GLU A 125 12.23 -4.03 11.23
CA GLU A 125 13.38 -3.45 11.93
C GLU A 125 14.70 -3.70 11.19
N THR A 126 14.76 -4.79 10.42
CA THR A 126 15.93 -5.16 9.62
C THR A 126 15.67 -5.03 8.12
N ALA A 127 14.51 -5.45 7.65
CA ALA A 127 14.16 -5.50 6.24
C ALA A 127 14.07 -4.11 5.60
N LEU A 128 13.57 -3.11 6.33
CA LEU A 128 13.45 -1.74 5.80
C LEU A 128 14.79 -1.04 5.60
N ALA A 129 15.90 -1.59 6.12
CA ALA A 129 17.24 -1.12 5.80
C ALA A 129 17.60 -1.33 4.32
N ALA A 130 16.90 -2.23 3.62
CA ALA A 130 17.09 -2.45 2.18
C ALA A 130 16.44 -1.37 1.31
N TYR A 131 15.56 -0.52 1.86
CA TYR A 131 14.94 0.57 1.10
C TYR A 131 16.00 1.64 0.77
N PRO A 132 16.15 2.08 -0.50
CA PRO A 132 17.26 2.94 -0.93
C PRO A 132 17.12 4.42 -0.54
N ASP A 133 16.20 4.76 0.37
CA ASP A 133 15.86 6.15 0.74
C ASP A 133 15.40 7.01 -0.44
N GLU A 134 14.87 6.37 -1.49
CA GLU A 134 14.29 7.06 -2.62
C GLU A 134 12.88 7.61 -2.30
N PRO A 135 12.41 8.64 -3.03
CA PRO A 135 11.08 9.19 -2.85
C PRO A 135 9.97 8.12 -2.89
N ILE A 136 9.02 8.17 -1.96
CA ILE A 136 7.81 7.33 -1.93
C ILE A 136 6.61 8.19 -2.37
N ALA A 137 5.85 7.72 -3.34
CA ALA A 137 4.61 8.38 -3.77
C ALA A 137 3.37 7.79 -3.07
N PHE A 138 3.44 6.49 -2.73
CA PHE A 138 2.35 5.76 -2.09
C PHE A 138 2.90 4.76 -1.09
N LEU A 139 2.58 4.94 0.19
CA LEU A 139 2.95 4.05 1.28
C LEU A 139 1.70 3.33 1.79
N HIS A 140 1.67 2.01 1.64
CA HIS A 140 0.62 1.13 2.14
C HIS A 140 1.15 0.29 3.32
N ILE A 141 0.62 0.54 4.51
CA ILE A 141 0.97 -0.18 5.74
C ILE A 141 -0.18 -1.12 6.10
N ASP A 142 0.00 -2.42 5.82
CA ASP A 142 -0.96 -3.50 6.09
C ASP A 142 -0.35 -4.60 6.96
N ALA A 143 0.31 -4.16 8.03
CA ALA A 143 0.79 -5.04 9.09
C ALA A 143 -0.09 -4.92 10.34
N GLY A 144 0.25 -5.69 11.38
CA GLY A 144 -0.38 -5.62 12.69
C GLY A 144 0.64 -5.51 13.82
N GLY A 145 0.18 -5.09 14.99
CA GLY A 145 1.00 -4.83 16.17
C GLY A 145 1.49 -3.38 16.25
N TYR A 146 1.89 -2.97 17.44
CA TYR A 146 2.35 -1.61 17.69
C TYR A 146 3.75 -1.38 17.09
N GLU A 147 4.69 -2.26 17.43
CA GLU A 147 6.11 -2.14 17.05
C GLU A 147 6.33 -2.19 15.54
N PRO A 148 5.70 -3.12 14.77
CA PRO A 148 5.85 -3.15 13.32
C PRO A 148 5.31 -1.89 12.64
N ILE A 149 4.15 -1.40 13.10
CA ILE A 149 3.52 -0.18 12.57
C ILE A 149 4.36 1.05 12.89
N GLN A 150 4.83 1.18 14.14
CA GLN A 150 5.71 2.27 14.54
C GLN A 150 6.99 2.27 13.70
N CYS A 151 7.62 1.11 13.52
CA CYS A 151 8.82 0.97 12.70
C CYS A 151 8.59 1.46 11.26
N CYS A 152 7.49 1.04 10.63
CA CYS A 152 7.13 1.47 9.27
C CYS A 152 6.90 2.98 9.20
N LEU A 153 6.12 3.54 10.13
CA LEU A 153 5.81 4.97 10.17
C LEU A 153 7.08 5.81 10.36
N GLU A 154 7.95 5.46 11.30
CA GLU A 154 9.17 6.23 11.58
C GLU A 154 10.19 6.13 10.44
N ARG A 155 10.28 4.98 9.78
CA ARG A 155 11.28 4.73 8.74
C ARG A 155 10.88 5.21 7.36
N LEU A 156 9.60 5.07 6.98
CA LEU A 156 9.15 5.26 5.61
C LEU A 156 8.37 6.56 5.39
N CYS A 157 7.58 7.03 6.37
CA CYS A 157 6.85 8.29 6.19
C CYS A 157 7.76 9.49 5.86
N PRO A 158 8.97 9.63 6.43
CA PRO A 158 9.89 10.71 6.03
C PRO A 158 10.32 10.67 4.56
N CYS A 159 10.26 9.52 3.91
CA CYS A 159 10.59 9.35 2.49
C CYS A 159 9.40 9.63 1.57
N VAL A 160 8.19 9.82 2.12
CA VAL A 160 7.01 10.13 1.30
C VAL A 160 7.10 11.56 0.79
N GLU A 161 6.94 11.76 -0.52
CA GLU A 161 6.97 13.10 -1.12
C GLU A 161 5.71 13.88 -0.74
N PRO A 162 5.79 15.22 -0.65
CA PRO A 162 4.61 16.06 -0.57
C PRO A 162 3.58 15.71 -1.66
N GLY A 163 2.32 15.52 -1.25
CA GLY A 163 1.24 15.04 -2.12
C GLY A 163 1.10 13.51 -2.17
N GLY A 164 2.08 12.76 -1.68
CA GLY A 164 2.01 11.32 -1.52
C GLY A 164 1.02 10.88 -0.45
N TRP A 165 0.60 9.62 -0.52
CA TRP A 165 -0.40 9.05 0.39
C TRP A 165 0.20 8.01 1.32
N ILE A 166 -0.18 8.07 2.59
CA ILE A 166 0.08 7.05 3.58
C ILE A 166 -1.26 6.41 3.94
N VAL A 167 -1.36 5.09 3.80
CA VAL A 167 -2.59 4.31 4.06
C VAL A 167 -2.29 3.24 5.10
N LEU A 168 -3.12 3.14 6.13
CA LEU A 168 -3.04 2.08 7.13
C LEU A 168 -4.31 1.23 7.10
N ASP A 169 -4.18 -0.06 6.83
CA ASP A 169 -5.33 -0.93 6.56
C ASP A 169 -6.02 -1.47 7.82
N ASN A 170 -5.29 -1.52 8.95
CA ASN A 170 -5.71 -2.20 10.17
C ASN A 170 -6.06 -1.27 11.36
N TYR A 171 -5.98 0.05 11.21
CA TYR A 171 -6.18 1.04 12.29
C TYR A 171 -7.47 0.85 13.12
N GLY A 172 -8.59 0.53 12.45
CA GLY A 172 -9.87 0.34 13.12
C GLY A 172 -10.05 -1.03 13.79
N ALA A 173 -9.23 -2.03 13.43
CA ALA A 173 -9.32 -3.40 13.94
C ALA A 173 -8.21 -3.75 14.93
N ASP A 174 -7.07 -3.09 14.86
CA ASP A 174 -5.88 -3.36 15.66
C ASP A 174 -5.54 -2.15 16.54
N GLU A 175 -5.60 -2.35 17.86
CA GLU A 175 -5.28 -1.32 18.85
C GLU A 175 -3.80 -0.87 18.79
N GLY A 176 -2.88 -1.80 18.51
CA GLY A 176 -1.46 -1.49 18.37
C GLY A 176 -1.22 -0.59 17.16
N CYS A 177 -1.84 -0.92 16.02
CA CYS A 177 -1.81 -0.09 14.81
C CYS A 177 -2.38 1.30 15.07
N ARG A 178 -3.54 1.38 15.74
CA ARG A 178 -4.16 2.66 16.13
C ARG A 178 -3.23 3.51 16.97
N ARG A 179 -2.72 2.95 18.07
CA ARG A 179 -1.88 3.67 19.03
C ARG A 179 -0.59 4.17 18.38
N ALA A 180 0.10 3.32 17.62
CA ALA A 180 1.32 3.72 16.90
C ALA A 180 1.06 4.86 15.90
N THR A 181 -0.06 4.81 15.18
CA THR A 181 -0.46 5.85 14.24
C THR A 181 -0.76 7.17 14.94
N ASP A 182 -1.56 7.14 16.00
CA ASP A 182 -1.97 8.34 16.74
C ASP A 182 -0.76 9.02 17.40
N GLU A 183 0.14 8.23 18.00
CA GLU A 183 1.38 8.74 18.59
C GLU A 183 2.32 9.32 17.54
N TYR A 184 2.47 8.67 16.38
CA TYR A 184 3.28 9.20 15.28
C TYR A 184 2.72 10.54 14.76
N LEU A 185 1.41 10.63 14.51
CA LEU A 185 0.77 11.86 14.06
C LEU A 185 0.86 12.97 15.10
N ALA A 186 0.71 12.66 16.40
CA ALA A 186 0.92 13.62 17.47
C ALA A 186 2.37 14.13 17.51
N LYS A 187 3.36 13.22 17.36
CA LYS A 187 4.79 13.55 17.32
C LYS A 187 5.14 14.52 16.20
N ILE A 188 4.48 14.42 15.04
CA ILE A 188 4.71 15.33 13.90
C ILE A 188 3.71 16.50 13.85
N GLY A 189 2.87 16.69 14.87
CA GLY A 189 1.91 17.79 14.95
C GLY A 189 0.77 17.73 13.91
N ARG A 190 0.34 16.52 13.52
CA ARG A 190 -0.66 16.25 12.47
C ARG A 190 -1.82 15.38 12.95
N SER A 191 -2.22 15.50 14.22
CA SER A 191 -3.30 14.68 14.81
C SER A 191 -4.67 14.83 14.13
N ASP A 192 -4.89 15.91 13.38
CA ASP A 192 -6.12 16.20 12.62
C ASP A 192 -6.08 15.73 11.15
N ALA A 193 -4.96 15.17 10.70
CA ALA A 193 -4.74 14.83 9.29
C ALA A 193 -5.45 13.56 8.82
N LEU A 194 -5.94 12.73 9.75
CA LEU A 194 -6.35 11.37 9.46
C LEU A 194 -7.77 11.30 8.89
N GLU A 195 -7.90 10.76 7.68
CA GLU A 195 -9.18 10.44 7.06
C GLU A 195 -9.50 8.95 7.22
N ARG A 196 -10.79 8.62 7.42
CA ARG A 196 -11.25 7.24 7.59
C ARG A 196 -11.96 6.73 6.34
N PHE A 197 -11.70 5.47 5.97
CA PHE A 197 -12.45 4.75 4.95
C PHE A 197 -12.98 3.42 5.49
N GLY A 198 -14.30 3.32 5.65
CA GLY A 198 -14.93 2.16 6.26
C GLY A 198 -14.56 1.99 7.72
N HIS A 199 -14.56 0.74 8.20
CA HIS A 199 -14.33 0.46 9.62
C HIS A 199 -12.85 0.44 9.99
N THR A 200 -11.99 -0.12 9.13
CA THR A 200 -10.61 -0.46 9.48
C THR A 200 -9.56 0.46 8.87
N GLN A 201 -9.76 0.93 7.65
CA GLN A 201 -8.74 1.68 6.91
C GLN A 201 -8.78 3.16 7.25
N VAL A 202 -7.59 3.75 7.38
CA VAL A 202 -7.37 5.20 7.47
C VAL A 202 -6.25 5.61 6.53
N TYR A 203 -6.18 6.88 6.19
CA TYR A 203 -5.11 7.42 5.36
C TYR A 203 -4.91 8.91 5.64
N PHE A 204 -3.74 9.42 5.29
CA PHE A 204 -3.44 10.86 5.31
C PHE A 204 -2.50 11.21 4.15
N GLN A 205 -2.53 12.47 3.73
CA GLN A 205 -1.63 12.99 2.70
C GLN A 205 -0.40 13.61 3.35
N GLN A 206 0.77 13.30 2.78
CA GLN A 206 2.00 13.97 3.13
C GLN A 206 1.95 15.43 2.65
N VAL A 207 2.35 16.35 3.52
CA VAL A 207 2.46 17.78 3.21
C VAL A 207 3.93 18.20 3.29
N GLY A 208 4.29 19.24 2.55
CA GLY A 208 5.63 19.85 2.61
C GLY A 208 5.79 20.79 3.79
#